data_AF-A0A2N7LH15-F1
#
_entry.id   AF-A0A2N7LH15-F1
#
_cell.length_a   1.000
_cell.length_b   1.000
_cell.length_c   1.000
_cell.angle_alpha   90.00
_cell.angle_beta   90.00
_cell.angle_gamma   90.00
#
_symmetry.space_group_name_H-M   'P 1'
#
loop_
_entity.id
_entity.type
_entity.pdbx_description
1 polymer ?
#
loop_
_entity_poly.entity_id
_entity_poly.type
_entity_poly.pdbx_seq_one_letter_code
_entity_poly.pdbx_strand_id
1 'polypeptide(L)'
;MAAFTLGRKTIINEGALEYDWVRQLVSEGTEKENAISSIQKCFGGDEETALIFYKIAVGDCSPGVLLTHLSITDWQDCDVYMEARKYDNVQ
;
A
#
# COMPACT_ATOMS: atom_id res chain seq x y z
N MET A 1 -13.48 0.63 -6.16
CA MET A 1 -12.10 0.27 -5.78
C MET A 1 -12.03 0.19 -4.28
N ALA A 2 -11.48 -0.89 -3.72
CA ALA A 2 -11.27 -1.01 -2.29
C ALA A 2 -9.95 -0.31 -1.93
N ALA A 3 -9.91 0.48 -0.86
CA ALA A 3 -8.68 1.07 -0.36
C ALA A 3 -7.71 -0.04 0.10
N PHE A 4 -6.41 0.18 -0.09
CA PHE A 4 -5.40 -0.72 0.47
C PHE A 4 -5.36 -0.55 1.99
N THR A 5 -5.53 -1.63 2.74
CA THR A 5 -5.81 -1.57 4.18
C THR A 5 -4.56 -1.59 5.05
N LEU A 6 -3.40 -1.97 4.50
CA LEU A 6 -2.15 -2.00 5.25
C LEU A 6 -1.58 -0.60 5.46
N GLY A 7 -1.29 -0.29 6.73
CA GLY A 7 -0.72 0.99 7.10
C GLY A 7 0.77 1.11 6.75
N ARG A 8 1.25 2.36 6.70
CA ARG A 8 2.66 2.69 6.44
C ARG A 8 3.65 1.87 7.29
N LYS A 9 3.34 1.62 8.56
CA LYS A 9 4.20 0.86 9.48
C LYS A 9 4.42 -0.58 9.04
N THR A 10 3.38 -1.21 8.49
CA THR A 10 3.45 -2.57 7.93
C THR A 10 4.26 -2.56 6.65
N ILE A 11 3.96 -1.62 5.74
CA ILE A 11 4.63 -1.52 4.44
C ILE A 11 6.15 -1.37 4.58
N ILE A 12 6.63 -0.50 5.48
CA ILE A 12 8.08 -0.30 5.68
C ILE A 12 8.77 -1.44 6.44
N ASN A 13 8.01 -2.33 7.07
CA ASN A 13 8.54 -3.45 7.82
C ASN A 13 8.49 -4.72 6.95
N GLU A 14 9.54 -4.97 6.17
CA GLU A 14 9.63 -6.17 5.32
C GLU A 14 9.59 -7.49 6.10
N GLY A 15 9.79 -7.45 7.43
CA GLY A 15 9.62 -8.57 8.37
C GLY A 15 8.21 -8.66 8.98
N ALA A 16 7.23 -7.94 8.45
CA ALA A 16 5.84 -8.05 8.88
C ALA A 16 5.21 -9.38 8.40
N LEU A 17 4.22 -9.86 9.15
CA LEU A 17 3.55 -11.14 8.89
C LEU A 17 2.91 -11.18 7.49
N GLU A 18 2.46 -10.03 7.00
CA GLU A 18 1.86 -9.88 5.67
C GLU A 18 2.86 -10.21 4.56
N TYR A 19 4.13 -9.83 4.74
CA TYR A 19 5.19 -10.21 3.81
C TYR A 19 5.59 -11.67 3.96
N ASP A 20 5.65 -12.20 5.18
CA ASP A 20 5.93 -13.63 5.41
C ASP A 20 4.84 -14.52 4.81
N TRP A 21 3.58 -14.11 4.90
CA TRP A 21 2.48 -14.81 4.26
C TRP A 21 2.64 -14.85 2.73
N VAL A 22 3.05 -13.75 2.10
CA VAL A 22 3.31 -13.76 0.65
C VAL A 22 4.53 -14.63 0.30
N ARG A 23 5.60 -14.59 1.10
CA ARG A 23 6.77 -15.46 0.93
C ARG A 23 6.39 -16.94 1.05
N GLN A 24 5.49 -17.27 1.98
CA GLN A 24 4.94 -18.60 2.15
C GLN A 24 4.20 -19.05 0.88
N LEU A 25 3.30 -18.22 0.34
CA LEU A 25 2.58 -18.53 -0.91
C LEU A 25 3.54 -18.86 -2.06
N VAL A 26 4.62 -18.07 -2.20
CA VAL A 26 5.65 -18.29 -3.23
C VAL A 26 6.42 -19.59 -2.97
N SER A 27 6.81 -19.85 -1.71
CA SER A 27 7.50 -21.08 -1.33
C SER A 27 6.66 -22.34 -1.53
N GLU A 28 5.33 -22.23 -1.46
CA GLU A 28 4.37 -23.30 -1.72
C GLU A 28 4.12 -23.52 -3.23
N GLY A 29 4.74 -22.72 -4.09
CA GLY A 29 4.58 -22.82 -5.55
C GLY A 29 3.32 -22.16 -6.09
N THR A 30 2.72 -21.23 -5.32
CA THR A 30 1.57 -20.45 -5.81
C THR A 30 1.99 -19.61 -7.00
N GLU A 31 1.25 -19.71 -8.11
CA GLU A 31 1.48 -18.88 -9.28
C GLU A 31 1.33 -17.39 -8.93
N LYS A 32 2.15 -16.56 -9.59
CA LYS A 32 2.23 -15.13 -9.31
C LYS A 32 0.86 -14.44 -9.38
N GLU A 33 0.07 -14.75 -10.40
CA GLU A 33 -1.26 -14.17 -10.63
C GLU A 33 -2.22 -14.55 -9.49
N ASN A 34 -2.13 -15.78 -8.98
CA ASN A 34 -2.92 -16.26 -7.85
C ASN A 34 -2.48 -15.62 -6.52
N ALA A 35 -1.18 -15.40 -6.33
CA ALA A 35 -0.65 -14.68 -5.19
C ALA A 35 -1.12 -13.21 -5.20
N ILE A 36 -1.03 -12.53 -6.35
CA ILE A 36 -1.50 -11.14 -6.53
C ILE A 36 -3.01 -11.05 -6.29
N SER A 37 -3.80 -11.97 -6.84
CA SER A 37 -5.25 -12.01 -6.60
C SER A 37 -5.58 -12.21 -5.11
N SER A 38 -4.81 -13.05 -4.42
CA SER A 38 -4.97 -13.29 -2.97
C SER A 38 -4.63 -12.03 -2.16
N ILE A 39 -3.51 -11.37 -2.48
CA ILE A 39 -3.10 -10.09 -1.86
C ILE A 39 -4.21 -9.05 -2.02
N GLN A 40 -4.74 -8.88 -3.23
CA GLN A 40 -5.81 -7.92 -3.50
C GLN A 40 -7.09 -8.23 -2.71
N LYS A 41 -7.49 -9.51 -2.62
CA LYS A 41 -8.67 -9.92 -1.85
C LYS A 41 -8.50 -9.71 -0.35
N CYS A 42 -7.29 -9.90 0.17
CA CYS A 42 -7.00 -9.77 1.61
C CYS A 42 -6.75 -8.33 2.05
N PHE A 43 -6.03 -7.54 1.24
CA PHE A 43 -5.56 -6.22 1.62
C PHE A 43 -6.23 -5.08 0.83
N GLY A 44 -7.08 -5.39 -0.15
CA GLY A 44 -7.69 -4.40 -1.02
C GLY A 44 -6.70 -3.83 -2.04
N GLY A 45 -6.97 -2.61 -2.50
CA GLY A 45 -6.20 -1.97 -3.57
C GLY A 45 -6.56 -2.47 -4.97
N ASP A 46 -5.86 -1.93 -5.95
CA ASP A 46 -5.87 -2.39 -7.34
C ASP A 46 -4.79 -3.45 -7.60
N GLU A 47 -4.78 -3.99 -8.83
CA GLU A 47 -3.84 -5.02 -9.25
C GLU A 47 -2.37 -4.54 -9.20
N GLU A 48 -2.11 -3.27 -9.50
CA GLU A 48 -0.76 -2.70 -9.46
C GLU A 48 -0.27 -2.62 -8.01
N THR A 49 -1.12 -2.14 -7.09
CA THR A 49 -0.85 -2.14 -5.65
C THR A 49 -0.46 -3.54 -5.16
N ALA A 50 -1.26 -4.57 -5.51
CA ALA A 50 -1.00 -5.95 -5.11
C ALA A 50 0.28 -6.52 -5.75
N LEU A 51 0.55 -6.18 -7.01
CA LEU A 51 1.77 -6.56 -7.72
C LEU A 51 3.02 -5.93 -7.07
N ILE A 52 2.97 -4.66 -6.68
CA ILE A 52 4.10 -4.01 -6.01
C ILE A 52 4.34 -4.66 -4.64
N PHE A 53 3.28 -4.94 -3.87
CA PHE A 53 3.42 -5.65 -2.58
C PHE A 53 4.06 -7.03 -2.74
N TYR A 54 3.63 -7.80 -3.76
CA TYR A 54 4.25 -9.07 -4.13
C TYR A 54 5.75 -8.92 -4.44
N LYS A 55 6.12 -7.93 -5.26
CA LYS A 55 7.53 -7.67 -5.64
C LYS A 55 8.39 -7.33 -4.43
N ILE A 56 7.85 -6.59 -3.46
CA ILE A 56 8.58 -6.31 -2.21
C ILE A 56 8.79 -7.61 -1.43
N ALA A 57 7.75 -8.45 -1.30
CA ALA A 57 7.85 -9.71 -0.55
C ALA A 57 8.94 -10.67 -1.09
N VAL A 58 9.13 -10.70 -2.42
CA VAL A 58 10.15 -11.53 -3.09
C VAL A 58 11.52 -10.84 -3.23
N GLY A 59 11.67 -9.60 -2.78
CA GLY A 59 12.93 -8.85 -2.81
C GLY A 59 13.24 -8.14 -4.14
N ASP A 60 12.27 -8.04 -5.06
CA ASP A 60 12.42 -7.36 -6.35
C ASP A 60 12.24 -5.83 -6.25
N CYS A 61 11.60 -5.33 -5.19
CA CYS A 61 11.29 -3.92 -5.01
C CYS A 61 11.45 -3.47 -3.55
N SER A 62 11.70 -2.18 -3.35
CA SER A 62 11.71 -1.59 -2.01
C SER A 62 10.31 -1.15 -1.57
N PRO A 63 10.02 -1.14 -0.25
CA PRO A 63 8.76 -0.59 0.30
C PRO A 63 8.41 0.83 -0.17
N GLY A 64 9.43 1.65 -0.48
CA GLY A 64 9.24 3.01 -0.96
C GLY A 64 8.42 3.09 -2.24
N VAL A 65 8.53 2.11 -3.13
CA VAL A 65 7.76 2.06 -4.39
C VAL A 65 6.27 2.00 -4.11
N LEU A 66 5.85 1.15 -3.16
CA LEU A 66 4.45 1.03 -2.77
C LEU A 66 3.96 2.30 -2.08
N LEU A 67 4.77 2.91 -1.21
CA LEU A 67 4.41 4.17 -0.56
C LEU A 67 4.21 5.30 -1.58
N THR A 68 5.08 5.39 -2.58
CA THR A 68 4.95 6.37 -3.67
C THR A 68 3.70 6.08 -4.50
N HIS A 69 3.46 4.83 -4.88
CA HIS A 69 2.26 4.45 -5.62
C HIS A 69 0.98 4.82 -4.86
N LEU A 70 0.89 4.44 -3.58
CA LEU A 70 -0.26 4.78 -2.73
C LEU A 70 -0.42 6.30 -2.53
N SER A 71 0.68 7.07 -2.44
CA SER A 71 0.60 8.53 -2.34
C SER A 71 0.15 9.19 -3.64
N ILE A 72 0.49 8.60 -4.79
CA ILE A 72 -0.01 9.04 -6.10
C ILE A 72 -1.50 8.68 -6.23
N THR A 73 -1.92 7.53 -5.72
CA THR A 73 -3.33 7.10 -5.73
C THR A 73 -4.19 7.86 -4.70
N ASP A 74 -3.60 8.39 -3.63
CA ASP A 74 -4.23 9.27 -2.63
C ASP A 74 -4.52 10.69 -3.16
N TRP A 75 -4.15 11.02 -4.42
CA TRP A 75 -4.61 12.24 -5.12
C TRP A 75 -6.09 12.21 -5.53
N GLN A 76 -6.92 11.45 -4.80
CA GLN A 76 -8.38 11.61 -4.81
C GLN A 76 -8.81 12.31 -3.52
N ASP A 77 -8.81 13.65 -3.62
CA ASP A 77 -9.58 14.60 -2.81
C ASP A 77 -9.33 14.61 -1.29
N CYS A 78 -8.36 15.41 -0.86
CA CYS A 78 -8.33 15.99 0.49
C CYS A 78 -7.91 17.46 0.44
N ASP A 79 -8.56 18.24 -0.41
CA ASP A 79 -8.56 19.71 -0.32
C ASP A 79 -9.53 20.19 0.81
N VAL A 80 -9.42 19.58 1.99
CA VAL A 80 -10.14 20.00 3.23
C VAL A 80 -9.15 20.57 4.26
N TYR A 81 -8.05 21.16 3.80
CA TYR A 81 -7.13 21.96 4.64
C TYR A 81 -7.00 23.41 4.15
N MET A 82 -8.13 24.03 3.80
CA MET A 82 -8.24 25.48 3.61
C MET A 82 -9.19 26.11 4.65
N GLU A 83 -9.21 25.61 5.90
CA GLU A 83 -9.63 26.44 7.03
C GLU A 83 -8.39 27.20 7.56
N ALA A 84 -7.91 28.14 6.73
CA ALA A 84 -6.93 29.12 7.14
C ALA A 84 -7.57 30.05 8.18
N ARG A 85 -7.36 29.71 9.45
CA ARG A 85 -7.23 30.60 10.61
C ARG A 85 -7.94 31.96 10.46
N LYS A 86 -9.16 32.02 10.99
CA LYS A 86 -9.64 33.22 11.69
C LYS A 86 -8.68 33.52 12.85
N TYR A 87 -7.71 34.40 12.64
CA TYR A 87 -7.06 35.15 13.72
C TYR A 87 -6.67 36.53 13.21
N ASP A 88 -7.32 37.52 13.80
CA ASP A 88 -6.81 38.84 14.18
C ASP A 88 -5.93 39.59 13.19
N ASN A 89 -6.55 40.55 12.49
CA ASN A 89 -5.97 41.89 12.44
C ASN A 89 -7.08 42.94 12.59
N VAL A 90 -7.38 43.22 13.86
CA VAL A 90 -7.80 44.56 14.26
C VAL A 90 -6.60 45.48 14.00
N GLN A 91 -6.68 46.29 12.94
CA GLN A 91 -6.17 47.65 12.88
C GLN A 91 -7.01 48.48 11.92
#